data_AF-A0A1M4WZ26-F1
#
_entry.id   AF-A0A1M4WZ26-F1
#
_cell.length_a   1.000
_cell.length_b   1.000
_cell.length_c   1.000
_cell.angle_alpha   90.00
_cell.angle_beta   90.00
_cell.angle_gamma   90.00
#
_symmetry.space_group_name_H-M   'P 1'
#
loop_
_entity.id
_entity.type
_entity.pdbx_description
1 polymer ?
#
loop_
_entity_poly.entity_id
_entity_poly.type
_entity_poly.pdbx_seq_one_letter_code
_entity_poly.pdbx_strand_id
1 'polypeptide(L)'
;MGRASREEICDATDELIRVAEHFGELAAMPCPICGSSKLVYVDFAFGSKLPSSGQVVAEGTLLNLSGRVGDFDTYQVEVCKDCLWNHLVQKQTPNRD
;
A
#
# COMPACT_ATOMS: atom_id res chain seq x y z
N MET A 1 -23.45 8.74 16.70
CA MET A 1 -23.16 8.46 15.29
C MET A 1 -21.92 9.26 14.92
N GLY A 2 -20.73 8.66 15.00
CA GLY A 2 -19.48 9.33 14.69
C GLY A 2 -19.34 9.46 13.18
N ARG A 3 -19.48 10.68 12.66
CA ARG A 3 -19.11 10.98 11.29
C ARG A 3 -17.60 11.19 11.34
N ALA A 4 -16.83 10.19 10.95
CA ALA A 4 -15.40 10.42 10.69
C ALA A 4 -15.32 11.59 9.72
N SER A 5 -14.67 12.67 10.13
CA SER A 5 -14.46 13.83 9.27
C SER A 5 -13.59 13.39 8.10
N ARG A 6 -13.71 14.06 6.95
CA ARG A 6 -12.92 13.69 5.75
C ARG A 6 -11.42 13.62 6.06
N GLU A 7 -10.94 14.45 6.98
CA GLU A 7 -9.58 14.49 7.48
C GLU A 7 -9.18 13.23 8.28
N GLU A 8 -10.11 12.60 9.01
CA GLU A 8 -9.86 11.32 9.71
C GLU A 8 -9.82 10.13 8.76
N ILE A 9 -10.45 10.27 7.58
CA ILE A 9 -10.45 9.24 6.53
C ILE A 9 -9.22 9.40 5.62
N CYS A 10 -8.74 10.63 5.46
CA CYS A 10 -7.63 11.02 4.60
C CYS A 10 -6.32 11.17 5.39
N ASP A 11 -5.89 10.09 6.03
CA ASP A 11 -4.75 10.07 6.95
C ASP A 11 -3.46 9.54 6.29
N ALA A 12 -3.37 9.51 4.95
CA ALA A 12 -2.14 9.08 4.30
C ALA A 12 -1.00 10.04 4.64
N THR A 13 0.06 9.49 5.22
CA THR A 13 1.24 10.26 5.60
C THR A 13 2.03 10.70 4.37
N ASP A 14 2.78 11.79 4.51
CA ASP A 14 3.70 12.31 3.49
C ASP A 14 4.68 11.25 2.96
N GLU A 15 5.10 10.32 3.82
CA GLU A 15 5.95 9.18 3.45
C GLU A 15 5.20 8.19 2.55
N LEU A 16 3.97 7.83 2.90
CA LEU A 16 3.14 6.93 2.10
C LEU A 16 2.86 7.52 0.71
N ILE A 17 2.64 8.84 0.63
CA ILE A 17 2.49 9.53 -0.66
C ILE A 17 3.77 9.45 -1.49
N ARG A 18 4.94 9.71 -0.90
CA ARG A 18 6.22 9.59 -1.61
C ARG A 18 6.45 8.18 -2.15
N VAL A 19 6.11 7.18 -1.35
CA VAL A 19 6.16 5.77 -1.78
C VAL A 19 5.21 5.53 -2.95
N ALA A 20 3.96 5.99 -2.85
CA ALA A 20 2.95 5.89 -3.90
C ALA A 20 3.35 6.62 -5.19
N GLU A 21 4.16 7.68 -5.10
CA GLU A 21 4.68 8.38 -6.28
C GLU A 21 5.81 7.62 -6.98
N HIS A 22 6.68 6.96 -6.24
CA HIS A 22 7.87 6.29 -6.79
C HIS A 22 7.64 4.82 -7.15
N PHE A 23 6.82 4.13 -6.36
CA PHE A 23 6.62 2.67 -6.44
C PHE A 23 5.16 2.30 -6.67
N GLY A 24 4.25 3.28 -6.69
CA GLY A 24 2.83 3.04 -6.87
C GLY A 24 2.43 2.84 -8.33
N GLU A 25 1.49 1.94 -8.54
CA GLU A 25 0.95 1.60 -9.85
C GLU A 25 -0.45 2.18 -10.03
N LEU A 26 -0.76 2.77 -11.19
CA LEU A 26 -2.07 3.40 -11.41
C LEU A 26 -3.22 2.42 -11.23
N ALA A 27 -4.17 2.77 -10.37
CA ALA A 27 -5.36 1.99 -10.17
C ALA A 27 -6.33 2.14 -11.35
N ALA A 28 -7.01 1.06 -11.69
CA ALA A 28 -8.02 1.08 -12.75
C ALA A 28 -9.28 1.87 -12.34
N MET A 29 -9.51 2.03 -11.04
CA MET A 29 -10.68 2.70 -10.47
C MET A 29 -10.31 4.10 -9.94
N PRO A 30 -11.21 5.09 -10.03
CA PRO A 30 -11.00 6.39 -9.41
C PRO A 30 -11.11 6.29 -7.88
N CYS A 31 -10.50 7.25 -7.18
CA CYS A 31 -10.58 7.32 -5.72
C CYS A 31 -12.05 7.38 -5.25
N PRO A 32 -12.49 6.50 -4.32
CA PRO A 32 -13.87 6.49 -3.85
C PRO A 32 -14.23 7.71 -2.99
N ILE A 33 -13.23 8.46 -2.50
CA ILE A 33 -13.43 9.63 -1.64
C ILE A 33 -13.56 10.92 -2.44
N CYS A 34 -12.70 11.14 -3.45
CA CYS A 34 -12.67 12.39 -4.21
C CYS A 34 -12.93 12.23 -5.72
N GLY A 35 -13.00 11.00 -6.24
CA GLY A 35 -13.17 10.71 -7.66
C GLY A 35 -11.91 10.93 -8.51
N SER A 36 -10.75 11.24 -7.91
CA SER A 36 -9.51 11.49 -8.64
C SER A 36 -8.94 10.22 -9.25
N SER A 37 -8.43 10.32 -10.49
CA SER A 37 -7.70 9.24 -11.17
C SER A 37 -6.26 9.06 -10.67
N LYS A 38 -5.82 9.86 -9.67
CA LYS A 38 -4.51 9.73 -9.02
C LYS A 38 -4.52 8.68 -7.89
N LEU A 39 -5.32 7.63 -8.04
CA LEU A 39 -5.32 6.48 -7.15
C LEU A 39 -4.26 5.50 -7.64
N VAL A 40 -3.43 5.01 -6.72
CA VAL A 40 -2.39 4.02 -7.05
C VAL A 40 -2.39 2.87 -6.04
N TYR A 41 -1.91 1.71 -6.47
CA TYR A 41 -1.63 0.55 -5.63
C TYR A 41 -0.17 0.55 -5.20
N VAL A 42 0.09 0.24 -3.94
CA VAL A 42 1.43 0.08 -3.38
C VAL A 42 1.48 -1.24 -2.61
N ASP A 43 2.42 -2.09 -2.96
CA ASP A 43 2.66 -3.34 -2.24
C ASP A 43 3.73 -3.16 -1.15
N PHE A 44 3.43 -3.66 0.04
CA PHE A 44 4.33 -3.69 1.17
C PHE A 44 4.59 -5.13 1.59
N ALA A 45 5.83 -5.46 1.89
CA ALA A 45 6.21 -6.72 2.50
C ALA A 45 6.58 -6.51 3.97
N PHE A 46 6.08 -7.39 4.84
CA PHE A 46 6.43 -7.45 6.25
C PHE A 46 6.88 -8.86 6.58
N GLY A 47 8.01 -9.00 7.27
CA GLY A 47 8.55 -10.28 7.66
C GLY A 47 9.57 -10.10 8.76
N SER A 48 9.97 -11.19 9.42
CA SER A 48 10.88 -11.11 10.57
C SER A 48 12.26 -10.53 10.24
N LYS A 49 12.65 -10.52 8.95
CA LYS A 49 13.90 -9.94 8.44
C LYS A 49 13.72 -8.55 7.81
N LEU A 50 12.50 -8.02 7.82
CA LEU A 50 12.17 -6.72 7.26
C LEU A 50 12.01 -5.69 8.39
N PRO A 51 12.17 -4.38 8.09
CA PRO A 51 11.91 -3.34 9.07
C PRO A 51 10.47 -3.39 9.56
N SER A 52 10.24 -2.99 10.82
CA SER A 52 8.91 -2.97 11.43
C SER A 52 7.90 -2.09 10.70
N SER A 53 8.38 -1.12 9.90
CA SER A 53 7.56 -0.25 9.06
C SER A 53 7.13 -0.91 7.73
N GLY A 54 7.59 -2.13 7.45
CA GLY A 54 7.43 -2.79 6.16
C GLY A 54 8.46 -2.32 5.14
N GLN A 55 8.72 -3.14 4.14
CA GLN A 55 9.53 -2.79 2.98
C GLN A 55 8.60 -2.62 1.77
N VAL A 56 8.71 -1.49 1.08
CA VAL A 56 7.98 -1.26 -0.17
C VAL A 56 8.47 -2.24 -1.24
N VAL A 57 7.51 -2.85 -1.93
CA VAL A 57 7.75 -3.75 -3.03
C VAL A 57 7.14 -3.13 -4.29
N ALA A 58 7.99 -2.83 -5.26
CA ALA A 58 7.52 -2.41 -6.59
C ALA A 58 7.20 -3.64 -7.46
N GLU A 59 6.33 -3.46 -8.46
CA GLU A 59 6.07 -4.46 -9.48
C GLU A 59 7.40 -4.98 -10.07
N GLY A 60 7.57 -6.31 -10.05
CA GLY A 60 8.79 -6.99 -10.50
C GLY A 60 9.89 -7.19 -9.44
N THR A 61 9.86 -6.49 -8.30
CA THR A 61 10.82 -6.73 -7.20
C THR A 61 10.36 -7.84 -6.24
N LEU A 62 9.07 -8.15 -6.24
CA LEU A 62 8.47 -9.16 -5.36
C LEU A 62 9.13 -10.53 -5.51
N LEU A 63 9.46 -10.95 -6.75
CA LEU A 63 10.21 -12.19 -7.02
C LEU A 63 11.60 -12.22 -6.37
N ASN A 64 12.28 -11.08 -6.21
CA ASN A 64 13.60 -11.04 -5.58
C ASN A 64 13.50 -11.22 -4.06
N LEU A 65 12.42 -10.73 -3.46
CA LEU A 65 12.16 -10.82 -2.01
C LEU A 65 11.77 -12.25 -1.61
N SER A 66 10.98 -12.96 -2.43
CA SER A 66 10.57 -14.34 -2.18
C SER A 66 11.76 -15.27 -1.91
N GLY A 67 12.83 -15.12 -2.68
CA GLY A 67 14.04 -15.95 -2.54
C GLY A 67 14.95 -15.56 -1.37
N ARG A 68 14.83 -14.35 -0.81
CA ARG A 68 15.75 -13.83 0.22
C ARG A 68 15.17 -13.77 1.63
N VAL A 69 13.88 -13.46 1.76
CA VAL A 69 13.29 -13.09 3.06
C VAL A 69 12.66 -14.30 3.77
N GLY A 70 12.22 -15.33 3.05
CA GLY A 70 11.56 -16.52 3.64
C GLY A 70 10.07 -16.28 3.88
N ASP A 71 9.60 -16.43 5.12
CA ASP A 71 8.22 -16.14 5.55
C ASP A 71 8.03 -14.61 5.65
N PHE A 72 7.20 -14.02 4.77
CA PHE A 72 6.78 -12.62 4.83
C PHE A 72 5.33 -12.49 4.36
N ASP A 73 4.57 -11.62 5.01
CA ASP A 73 3.26 -11.16 4.56
C ASP A 73 3.42 -10.04 3.53
N THR A 74 2.55 -10.01 2.53
CA THR A 74 2.42 -8.89 1.59
C THR A 74 1.09 -8.18 1.79
N TYR A 75 1.08 -6.87 1.58
CA TYR A 75 -0.04 -5.99 1.81
C TYR A 75 -0.15 -5.04 0.64
N GLN A 76 -1.23 -5.13 -0.13
CA GLN A 76 -1.51 -4.17 -1.19
C GLN A 76 -2.39 -3.05 -0.64
N VAL A 77 -1.91 -1.83 -0.72
CA VAL A 77 -2.55 -0.64 -0.20
C VAL A 77 -2.87 0.31 -1.35
N GLU A 78 -4.11 0.76 -1.43
CA GLU A 78 -4.51 1.86 -2.31
C GLU A 78 -4.16 3.19 -1.65
N VAL A 79 -3.59 4.12 -2.43
CA VAL A 79 -3.22 5.45 -1.96
C VAL A 79 -3.67 6.49 -2.99
N CYS A 80 -4.46 7.47 -2.56
CA CYS A 80 -4.86 8.60 -3.37
C CYS A 80 -3.94 9.78 -3.11
N LYS A 81 -3.18 10.18 -4.13
CA LYS A 81 -2.23 11.30 -4.05
C LYS A 81 -2.88 12.69 -4.04
N ASP A 82 -4.19 12.74 -4.19
CA ASP A 82 -4.94 14.00 -4.31
C ASP A 82 -5.62 14.38 -3.01
N CYS A 83 -6.31 13.40 -2.38
CA CYS A 83 -7.00 13.62 -1.12
C CYS A 83 -6.32 12.98 0.09
N LEU A 84 -5.19 12.27 -0.07
CA LEU A 84 -4.49 11.57 1.00
C LEU A 84 -5.30 10.42 1.63
N TRP A 85 -6.20 9.82 0.86
CA TRP A 85 -6.88 8.59 1.29
C TRP A 85 -5.97 7.39 1.10
N ASN A 86 -5.99 6.46 2.05
CA ASN A 86 -5.37 5.15 1.87
C ASN A 86 -6.25 4.02 2.40
N HIS A 87 -6.11 2.82 1.82
CA HIS A 87 -6.86 1.64 2.23
C HIS A 87 -6.12 0.34 1.93
N LEU A 88 -6.09 -0.57 2.89
CA LEU A 88 -5.55 -1.92 2.68
C LEU A 88 -6.54 -2.75 1.87
N VAL A 89 -6.18 -3.08 0.63
CA VAL A 89 -7.01 -3.86 -0.30
C VAL A 89 -6.92 -5.35 0.01
N GLN A 90 -5.69 -5.85 0.11
CA GLN A 90 -5.44 -7.26 0.31
C GLN A 90 -4.21 -7.49 1.18
N LYS A 91 -4.29 -8.53 1.99
CA LYS A 91 -3.15 -9.12 2.71
C LYS A 91 -2.97 -10.54 2.20
N GLN A 92 -1.77 -10.89 1.79
CA GLN A 92 -1.43 -12.26 1.40
C GLN A 92 -0.27 -12.76 2.26
N THR A 93 -0.51 -13.87 2.95
CA THR A 93 0.52 -14.65 3.63
C THR A 93 0.84 -15.83 2.71
N PRO A 94 2.04 -15.93 2.10
CA PRO A 94 2.41 -17.05 1.28
C PRO A 94 2.43 -18.31 2.16
N ASN A 95 1.44 -19.19 1.97
CA ASN A 95 1.29 -20.40 2.75
C ASN A 95 2.50 -21.31 2.54
N ARG A 96 3.12 -21.71 3.64
CA ARG A 96 4.23 -22.65 3.69
C ARG A 96 3.66 -24.06 3.68
N ASP A 97 3.59 -24.66 2.51
CA ASP A 97 3.44 -26.13 2.37
C ASP A 97 4.80 -26.81 2.54
#